data_AF-A0A2N4YSK7-F1
#
_entry.id   AF-A0A2N4YSK7-F1
#
_cell.length_a   1.000
_cell.length_b   1.000
_cell.length_c   1.000
_cell.angle_alpha   90.00
_cell.angle_beta   90.00
_cell.angle_gamma   90.00
#
_symmetry.space_group_name_H-M   'P 1'
#
loop_
_entity.id
_entity.type
_entity.pdbx_description
1 polymer ?
#
loop_
_entity_poly.entity_id
_entity_poly.type
_entity_poly.pdbx_seq_one_letter_code
_entity_poly.pdbx_strand_id
1 'polypeptide(L)'
;LFRQHNLWEEVTSLLAYHTSYLVYRDDLVLQQRTYSVIRNHLLEMMLLTAETRLRVSILEYIQDRTHLSRSSILNVLSALKKGGYIAFARGGYLQSITSLPEKF
;
A
#
# COMPACT_ATOMS: atom_id res chain seq x y z
N LEU A 1 -27.74 16.97 -29.57
CA LEU A 1 -26.35 17.42 -29.81
C LEU A 1 -25.42 16.26 -30.18
N PHE A 2 -24.88 15.47 -29.25
CA PHE A 2 -23.85 14.45 -29.56
C PHE A 2 -24.29 13.36 -30.54
N ARG A 3 -25.51 12.84 -30.37
CA ARG A 3 -26.10 11.85 -31.30
C ARG A 3 -26.49 12.44 -32.65
N GLN A 4 -26.82 13.74 -32.69
CA GLN A 4 -27.18 14.46 -33.92
C GLN A 4 -25.95 14.78 -34.78
N HIS A 5 -24.77 14.90 -34.15
CA HIS A 5 -23.50 15.14 -34.83
C HIS A 5 -22.61 13.88 -34.94
N ASN A 6 -23.15 12.70 -34.58
CA ASN A 6 -22.42 11.41 -34.57
C ASN A 6 -21.12 11.39 -33.74
N LEU A 7 -20.99 12.27 -32.74
CA LEU A 7 -19.76 12.44 -31.93
C LEU A 7 -19.66 11.48 -30.73
N TRP A 8 -20.52 10.46 -30.68
CA TRP A 8 -20.67 9.64 -29.47
C TRP A 8 -19.42 8.81 -29.22
N GLU A 9 -18.76 8.33 -30.27
CA GLU A 9 -17.61 7.44 -30.20
C GLU A 9 -16.37 8.21 -29.71
N GLU A 10 -16.16 9.41 -30.24
CA GLU A 10 -15.04 10.27 -29.86
C GLU A 10 -15.21 10.76 -28.42
N VAL A 11 -16.41 11.19 -28.03
CA VAL A 11 -16.70 11.63 -26.66
C VAL A 11 -16.55 10.47 -25.68
N THR A 12 -17.03 9.27 -26.02
CA THR A 12 -16.92 8.10 -25.14
C THR A 12 -15.47 7.66 -24.99
N SER A 13 -14.69 7.68 -26.08
CA SER A 13 -13.25 7.36 -26.05
C SER A 13 -12.47 8.35 -25.19
N LEU A 14 -12.75 9.65 -25.33
CA LEU A 14 -12.13 10.69 -24.51
C LEU A 14 -12.48 10.52 -23.02
N LEU A 15 -13.75 10.24 -22.71
CA LEU A 15 -14.21 9.97 -21.34
C LEU A 15 -13.55 8.71 -20.75
N ALA A 16 -13.42 7.64 -21.52
CA ALA A 16 -12.77 6.40 -21.09
C ALA A 16 -11.27 6.62 -20.79
N TYR A 17 -10.59 7.41 -21.62
CA TYR A 17 -9.20 7.81 -21.39
C TYR A 17 -9.06 8.59 -20.07
N HIS A 18 -9.88 9.63 -19.87
CA HIS A 18 -9.83 10.42 -18.63
C HIS A 18 -10.18 9.61 -17.39
N THR A 19 -11.18 8.74 -17.48
CA THR A 19 -11.58 7.87 -16.36
C THR A 19 -10.44 6.94 -15.97
N SER A 20 -9.80 6.28 -16.94
CA SER A 20 -8.63 5.42 -16.69
C SER A 20 -7.48 6.18 -16.04
N TYR A 21 -7.21 7.41 -16.52
CA TYR A 21 -6.17 8.25 -15.95
C TYR A 21 -6.47 8.68 -14.51
N LEU A 22 -7.72 9.02 -14.20
CA LEU A 22 -8.14 9.35 -12.83
C LEU A 22 -7.98 8.16 -11.89
N VAL A 23 -8.40 6.96 -12.30
CA VAL A 23 -8.21 5.73 -11.52
C VAL A 23 -6.73 5.47 -11.25
N TYR A 24 -5.87 5.62 -12.26
CA TYR A 24 -4.42 5.47 -12.09
C TYR A 24 -3.83 6.48 -11.08
N ARG A 25 -4.25 7.75 -11.16
CA ARG A 25 -3.82 8.76 -10.20
C ARG A 25 -4.27 8.46 -8.78
N ASP A 26 -5.51 7.99 -8.62
CA ASP A 26 -6.05 7.62 -7.32
C ASP A 26 -5.28 6.44 -6.71
N ASP A 27 -4.97 5.42 -7.52
CA ASP A 27 -4.14 4.29 -7.10
C ASP A 27 -2.76 4.76 -6.61
N LEU A 28 -2.08 5.64 -7.35
CA LEU A 28 -0.79 6.21 -6.92
C LEU A 28 -0.87 6.94 -5.58
N VAL A 29 -1.89 7.79 -5.39
CA VAL A 29 -2.05 8.58 -4.15
C VAL A 29 -2.40 7.67 -2.98
N LEU A 30 -3.28 6.70 -3.18
CA LEU A 30 -3.66 5.73 -2.16
C LEU A 30 -2.48 4.84 -1.76
N GLN A 31 -1.66 4.42 -2.72
CA GLN A 31 -0.46 3.64 -2.46
C GLN A 31 0.55 4.43 -1.62
N GLN A 32 0.83 5.70 -1.98
CA GLN A 32 1.72 6.57 -1.19
C GLN A 32 1.24 6.72 0.25
N ARG A 33 -0.07 6.95 0.46
CA ARG A 33 -0.66 7.03 1.80
C ARG A 33 -0.55 5.70 2.55
N THR A 34 -0.95 4.60 1.91
CA THR A 34 -0.88 3.24 2.49
C THR A 34 0.53 2.90 2.93
N TYR A 35 1.52 3.15 2.07
CA TYR A 35 2.92 2.94 2.37
C TYR A 35 3.36 3.76 3.59
N SER A 36 3.07 5.06 3.61
CA SER A 36 3.50 5.93 4.72
C SER A 36 2.96 5.47 6.09
N VAL A 37 1.71 5.01 6.13
CA VAL A 37 1.09 4.46 7.34
C VAL A 37 1.78 3.18 7.77
N ILE A 38 2.00 2.24 6.84
CA ILE A 38 2.69 0.96 7.12
C ILE A 38 4.12 1.19 7.58
N ARG A 39 4.84 2.11 6.93
CA ARG A 39 6.21 2.52 7.28
C ARG A 39 6.29 3.00 8.73
N ASN A 40 5.39 3.88 9.14
CA ASN A 40 5.37 4.39 10.51
C ASN A 40 5.13 3.27 11.53
N HIS A 41 4.18 2.37 11.27
CA HIS A 41 3.91 1.24 12.17
C HIS A 41 5.08 0.24 12.23
N LEU A 42 5.79 0.01 11.12
CA LEU A 42 7.01 -0.81 11.14
C LEU A 42 8.10 -0.18 12.03
N LEU A 43 8.28 1.14 11.96
CA LEU A 43 9.20 1.86 12.83
C LEU A 43 8.77 1.80 14.30
N GLU A 44 7.48 1.96 14.59
CA GLU A 44 6.93 1.79 15.95
C GLU A 44 7.16 0.38 16.49
N MET A 45 6.96 -0.66 15.66
CA MET A 45 7.23 -2.05 16.06
C MET A 45 8.71 -2.28 16.43
N MET A 46 9.65 -1.55 15.82
CA MET A 46 11.07 -1.66 16.18
C MET A 46 11.40 -1.09 17.55
N LEU A 47 10.55 -0.20 18.09
CA LEU A 47 10.67 0.33 19.46
C LEU A 47 10.18 -0.68 20.52
N LEU A 48 9.40 -1.70 20.12
CA LEU A 48 8.97 -2.77 21.01
C LEU A 48 10.16 -3.65 21.41
N THR A 49 10.06 -4.26 22.59
CA THR A 49 10.99 -5.31 23.00
C THR A 49 10.93 -6.48 22.00
N ALA A 50 12.04 -7.20 21.84
CA ALA A 50 12.09 -8.35 20.94
C ALA A 50 11.01 -9.40 21.30
N GLU A 51 10.76 -9.62 22.59
CA GLU A 51 9.74 -10.55 23.06
C GLU A 51 8.33 -10.11 22.63
N THR A 52 7.98 -8.84 22.79
CA THR A 52 6.67 -8.31 22.37
C THR A 52 6.53 -8.34 20.85
N ARG A 53 7.58 -7.93 20.12
CA ARG A 53 7.57 -7.85 18.65
C ARG A 53 7.37 -9.22 17.99
N LEU A 54 7.83 -10.30 18.62
CA LEU A 54 7.71 -11.67 18.10
C LEU A 54 6.40 -12.36 18.48
N ARG A 55 5.52 -11.70 19.25
CA ARG A 55 4.20 -12.24 19.65
C ARG A 55 3.05 -11.78 18.76
N VAL A 56 3.24 -10.73 17.96
CA VAL A 56 2.22 -10.15 17.09
C VAL A 56 2.72 -10.07 15.65
N SER A 57 1.90 -10.52 14.70
CA SER A 57 2.27 -10.41 13.29
C SER A 57 2.21 -8.94 12.83
N ILE A 58 3.04 -8.55 11.87
CA ILE A 58 2.99 -7.20 11.29
C ILE A 58 1.59 -6.88 10.73
N LEU A 59 0.95 -7.88 10.10
CA LEU A 59 -0.38 -7.72 9.53
C LEU A 59 -1.40 -7.37 10.61
N GLU A 60 -1.48 -8.17 11.68
CA GLU A 60 -2.41 -7.95 12.79
C GLU A 60 -2.13 -6.62 13.49
N TYR A 61 -0.86 -6.32 13.76
CA TYR A 61 -0.45 -5.08 14.41
C TYR A 61 -0.95 -3.83 13.67
N ILE A 62 -0.79 -3.81 12.34
CA ILE A 62 -1.21 -2.70 11.48
C ILE A 62 -2.73 -2.71 11.26
N GLN A 63 -3.33 -3.88 11.05
CA GLN A 63 -4.76 -4.00 10.77
C GLN A 63 -5.62 -3.56 11.96
N ASP A 64 -5.20 -3.84 13.19
CA ASP A 64 -5.94 -3.44 14.39
C ASP A 64 -5.85 -1.93 14.68
N ARG A 65 -4.87 -1.24 14.10
CA ARG A 65 -4.57 0.19 14.34
C ARG A 65 -4.94 1.09 13.17
N THR A 66 -5.37 0.52 12.06
CA THR A 66 -5.65 1.26 10.83
C THR A 66 -6.90 0.72 10.14
N HIS A 67 -7.44 1.47 9.19
CA HIS A 67 -8.52 1.00 8.32
C HIS A 67 -8.00 0.41 7.00
N LEU A 68 -6.72 0.04 6.96
CA LEU A 68 -6.12 -0.53 5.76
C LEU A 68 -6.63 -1.95 5.52
N SER A 69 -6.91 -2.25 4.25
CA SER A 69 -7.29 -3.61 3.87
C SER A 69 -6.10 -4.56 4.05
N ARG A 70 -6.41 -5.84 4.33
CA ARG A 70 -5.40 -6.91 4.45
C ARG A 70 -4.52 -7.01 3.20
N SER A 71 -5.14 -6.96 2.01
CA SER A 71 -4.42 -7.04 0.74
C SER A 71 -3.48 -5.86 0.55
N SER A 72 -3.93 -4.64 0.84
CA SER A 72 -3.09 -3.43 0.77
C SER A 72 -1.85 -3.55 1.66
N ILE A 73 -2.02 -4.02 2.91
CA ILE A 73 -0.90 -4.24 3.83
C ILE A 73 0.06 -5.29 3.28
N LEU A 74 -0.46 -6.47 2.92
CA LEU A 74 0.36 -7.59 2.44
C LEU A 74 1.12 -7.26 1.15
N ASN A 75 0.53 -6.48 0.25
CA ASN A 75 1.19 -6.04 -0.99
C ASN A 75 2.43 -5.20 -0.67
N VAL A 76 2.30 -4.22 0.23
CA VAL A 76 3.43 -3.38 0.66
C VAL A 76 4.48 -4.21 1.39
N LEU A 77 4.08 -5.09 2.34
CA LEU A 77 5.03 -5.94 3.06
C LEU A 77 5.80 -6.89 2.13
N SER A 78 5.11 -7.45 1.13
CA SER A 78 5.73 -8.30 0.11
C SER A 78 6.74 -7.52 -0.72
N ALA A 79 6.39 -6.31 -1.15
CA ALA A 79 7.27 -5.45 -1.92
C ALA A 79 8.51 -5.00 -1.10
N LEU A 80 8.31 -4.65 0.18
CA LEU A 80 9.41 -4.30 1.09
C LEU A 80 10.36 -5.47 1.36
N LYS A 81 9.81 -6.68 1.57
CA LYS A 81 10.61 -7.89 1.74
C LYS A 81 11.39 -8.22 0.48
N LYS A 82 10.75 -8.15 -0.70
CA LYS A 82 11.39 -8.38 -1.99
C LYS A 82 12.53 -7.38 -2.25
N GLY A 83 12.35 -6.13 -1.82
CA GLY A 83 13.37 -5.09 -1.90
C GLY A 83 14.48 -5.17 -0.84
N GLY A 84 14.43 -6.13 0.09
CA GLY A 84 15.43 -6.27 1.16
C GLY A 84 15.35 -5.22 2.28
N TYR A 85 14.27 -4.44 2.31
CA TYR A 85 14.08 -3.35 3.28
C TYR A 85 13.73 -3.87 4.67
N ILE A 86 13.01 -5.00 4.75
CA ILE A 86 12.60 -5.65 6.00
C ILE A 86 12.82 -7.16 5.94
N ALA A 87 13.04 -7.77 7.10
CA ALA A 87 13.02 -9.21 7.28
C ALA A 87 11.94 -9.60 8.31
N PHE A 88 11.20 -10.66 8.01
CA PHE A 88 10.22 -11.23 8.92
C PHE A 88 10.16 -12.75 8.82
N ALA A 89 9.89 -13.39 9.96
CA ALA A 89 9.83 -14.83 10.11
C ALA A 89 8.54 -15.42 9.52
N ARG A 90 8.46 -16.76 9.44
CA ARG A 90 7.20 -17.46 9.18
C ARG A 90 6.16 -17.05 10.23
N GLY A 91 4.95 -16.70 9.79
CA GLY A 91 3.92 -16.10 10.63
C GLY A 91 3.88 -14.56 10.60
N GLY A 92 4.82 -13.91 9.91
CA GLY A 92 4.79 -12.46 9.69
C GLY A 92 5.33 -11.63 10.85
N TYR A 93 6.19 -12.20 11.69
CA TYR A 93 6.80 -11.52 12.84
C TYR A 93 8.03 -10.72 12.41
N LEU A 94 8.06 -9.42 12.71
CA LEU A 94 9.13 -8.51 12.30
C LEU A 94 10.45 -8.85 13.01
N GLN A 95 11.49 -9.12 12.23
CA GLN A 95 12.83 -9.45 12.75
C GLN A 95 13.76 -8.24 12.71
N SER A 96 13.82 -7.56 11.57
CA SER A 96 14.69 -6.40 11.37
C SER A 96 14.20 -5.48 10.26
N ILE A 97 14.68 -4.25 10.30
CA ILE A 97 14.53 -3.23 9.27
C ILE A 97 15.94 -2.79 8.85
N THR A 98 16.25 -2.91 7.56
CA THR A 98 17.54 -2.48 7.00
C THR A 98 17.52 -0.98 6.71
N SER A 99 16.54 -0.56 5.92
CA SER A 99 16.25 0.84 5.58
C SER A 99 14.81 0.91 5.08
N LEU A 100 14.12 2.03 5.29
CA LEU A 100 12.80 2.26 4.71
C LEU A 100 12.85 3.55 3.89
N PRO A 101 12.59 3.49 2.56
CA PRO A 101 12.61 4.69 1.74
C PRO A 101 11.57 5.71 2.20
N GLU A 102 11.81 6.99 1.94
CA GLU A 102 10.83 8.05 2.24
C GLU A 102 9.61 7.99 1.30
N LYS A 103 9.80 7.43 0.10
CA LYS A 103 8.75 7.25 -0.92
C LYS A 103 8.90 5.87 -1.57
N PHE A 104 7.77 5.20 -1.78
CA PHE A 104 7.70 3.85 -2.34
C PHE A 104 6.58 3.78 -3.38
#